data_AF-T1FCW9-F1
#
_entry.id   AF-T1FCW9-F1
#
_cell.length_a   1.000
_cell.length_b   1.000
_cell.length_c   1.000
_cell.angle_alpha   90.00
_cell.angle_beta   90.00
_cell.angle_gamma   90.00
#
_symmetry.space_group_name_H-M   'P 1'
#
loop_
_entity.id
_entity.type
_entity.pdbx_description
1 polymer ?
#
loop_
_entity_poly.entity_id
_entity_poly.type
_entity_poly.pdbx_seq_one_letter_code
_entity_poly.pdbx_strand_id
1 'polypeptide(L)'
;MERSWHSPLNKSVRPLRIDHVCNTLSNPVLQSMVLSLKSLPVNVSSELLSNFIENSELFTEHVDKKLLVVSEKEIGSYLLEQVLITLSDDRFEEIFSLHFKGKLLHMATSPIGNFVLQRLIKSSRNKKQVAI
;
A
#
# COMPACT_ATOMS: atom_id res chain seq x y z
N MET A 1 -26.29 25.66 24.85
CA MET A 1 -26.59 24.61 23.85
C MET A 1 -25.28 24.30 23.13
N GLU A 2 -24.45 23.44 23.70
CA GLU A 2 -23.23 22.96 23.05
C GLU A 2 -23.41 21.45 22.86
N ARG A 3 -23.53 21.01 21.61
CA ARG A 3 -23.46 19.58 21.30
C ARG A 3 -21.99 19.19 21.42
N SER A 4 -21.64 18.71 22.60
CA SER A 4 -20.47 17.89 22.86
C SER A 4 -20.42 16.76 21.83
N TRP A 5 -19.47 16.82 20.90
CA TRP A 5 -19.12 15.72 20.02
C TRP A 5 -18.21 14.74 20.77
N HIS A 6 -18.58 14.33 21.97
CA HIS A 6 -18.01 13.14 22.58
C HIS A 6 -18.81 11.93 22.12
N SER A 7 -18.46 11.41 20.94
CA SER A 7 -18.72 10.00 20.64
C SER A 7 -17.38 9.27 20.72
N PRO A 8 -17.25 8.24 21.56
CA PRO A 8 -16.09 7.38 21.52
C PRO A 8 -16.20 6.60 20.21
N LEU A 9 -15.46 7.00 19.19
CA LEU A 9 -15.14 6.13 18.05
C LEU A 9 -14.16 5.04 18.53
N ASN A 10 -14.52 4.32 19.60
CA ASN A 10 -13.97 3.01 19.91
C ASN A 10 -14.94 1.95 19.38
N LYS A 11 -15.20 2.01 18.07
CA LYS A 11 -15.60 0.83 17.32
C LYS A 11 -14.32 0.35 16.68
N SER A 12 -13.93 -0.91 16.92
CA SER A 12 -12.79 -1.53 16.23
C SER A 12 -12.93 -1.21 14.74
N VAL A 13 -12.09 -0.31 14.23
CA VAL A 13 -12.09 0.03 12.81
C VAL A 13 -11.75 -1.28 12.11
N ARG A 14 -12.69 -1.83 11.35
CA ARG A 14 -12.44 -3.07 10.64
C ARG A 14 -11.38 -2.78 9.59
N PRO A 15 -10.33 -3.60 9.49
CA PRO A 15 -9.27 -3.33 8.54
C PRO A 15 -9.82 -3.35 7.11
N LEU A 16 -9.23 -2.52 6.27
CA LEU A 16 -9.44 -2.50 4.84
C LEU A 16 -8.97 -3.84 4.25
N ARG A 17 -9.93 -4.70 3.94
CA ARG A 17 -9.68 -6.04 3.39
C ARG A 17 -9.20 -6.00 1.95
N ILE A 18 -8.54 -7.09 1.53
CA ILE A 18 -8.12 -7.29 0.14
C ILE A 18 -9.30 -7.19 -0.85
N ASP A 19 -10.50 -7.63 -0.45
CA ASP A 19 -11.70 -7.51 -1.29
C ASP A 19 -12.04 -6.06 -1.61
N HIS A 20 -11.86 -5.13 -0.65
CA HIS A 20 -12.06 -3.70 -0.91
C HIS A 20 -10.94 -3.13 -1.77
N VAL A 21 -9.69 -3.54 -1.53
CA VAL A 21 -8.52 -3.15 -2.34
C VAL A 21 -8.68 -3.59 -3.78
N CYS A 22 -9.29 -4.75 -4.05
CA CYS A 22 -9.46 -5.28 -5.40
C CYS A 22 -10.85 -5.00 -6.00
N ASN A 23 -11.70 -4.23 -5.31
CA ASN A 23 -13.05 -3.94 -5.76
C ASN A 23 -13.06 -2.80 -6.80
N THR A 24 -13.79 -2.97 -7.90
CA THR A 24 -13.91 -1.99 -9.00
C THR A 24 -14.45 -0.62 -8.59
N LEU A 25 -15.27 -0.55 -7.54
CA LEU A 25 -15.89 0.69 -7.06
C LEU A 25 -15.06 1.34 -5.95
N SER A 26 -14.55 0.54 -5.00
CA SER A 26 -13.77 1.06 -3.88
C SER A 26 -12.36 1.46 -4.29
N ASN A 27 -11.70 0.68 -5.14
CA ASN A 27 -10.29 0.88 -5.47
C ASN A 27 -9.99 2.27 -6.11
N PRO A 28 -10.78 2.79 -7.07
CA PRO A 28 -10.54 4.15 -7.59
C PRO A 28 -10.62 5.24 -6.53
N VAL A 29 -11.49 5.07 -5.53
CA VAL A 29 -11.60 5.99 -4.38
C VAL A 29 -10.33 5.90 -3.53
N LEU A 30 -9.87 4.69 -3.20
CA LEU A 30 -8.64 4.47 -2.44
C LEU A 30 -7.41 5.02 -3.18
N GLN A 31 -7.32 4.81 -4.50
CA GLN A 31 -6.25 5.37 -5.33
C GLN A 31 -6.27 6.89 -5.29
N SER A 32 -7.45 7.51 -5.44
CA SER A 32 -7.61 8.96 -5.38
C SER A 32 -7.21 9.52 -4.02
N MET A 33 -7.57 8.84 -2.94
CA MET A 33 -7.14 9.20 -1.58
C MET A 33 -5.62 9.15 -1.46
N VAL A 34 -4.97 8.04 -1.85
CA VAL A 34 -3.50 7.90 -1.80
C VAL A 34 -2.81 8.94 -2.69
N LEU A 35 -3.34 9.23 -3.88
CA LEU A 35 -2.81 10.27 -4.78
C LEU A 35 -2.89 11.66 -4.16
N SER A 36 -4.00 12.01 -3.51
CA SER A 36 -4.17 13.30 -2.85
C SER A 36 -3.19 13.53 -1.69
N LEU A 37 -2.63 12.46 -1.10
CA LEU A 37 -1.61 12.60 -0.07
C LEU A 37 -0.35 13.30 -0.61
N LYS A 38 -0.07 13.20 -1.92
CA LYS A 38 1.11 13.84 -2.55
C LYS A 38 1.04 15.37 -2.54
N SER A 39 -0.16 15.96 -2.39
CA SER A 39 -0.30 17.42 -2.27
C SER A 39 -0.26 17.91 -0.82
N LEU A 40 -0.13 17.01 0.16
CA LEU A 40 -0.05 17.36 1.58
C LEU A 40 1.42 17.51 2.02
N PRO A 41 1.68 18.22 3.14
CA PRO A 41 2.99 18.22 3.77
C PRO A 41 3.48 16.79 4.07
N VAL A 42 4.77 16.54 3.85
CA VAL A 42 5.38 15.19 3.91
C VAL A 42 5.11 14.46 5.23
N ASN A 43 5.13 15.18 6.36
CA ASN A 43 4.84 14.60 7.67
C ASN A 43 3.40 14.10 7.76
N VAL A 44 2.43 14.88 7.25
CA VAL A 44 1.01 14.52 7.25
C VAL A 44 0.74 13.39 6.27
N SER A 45 1.33 13.44 5.07
CA SER A 45 1.16 12.38 4.07
C SER A 45 1.72 11.05 4.55
N SER A 46 2.89 11.07 5.20
CA SER A 46 3.53 9.87 5.75
C SER A 46 2.73 9.25 6.89
N GLU A 47 2.19 10.07 7.78
CA GLU A 47 1.33 9.62 8.89
C GLU A 47 0.03 8.99 8.35
N LEU A 48 -0.68 9.68 7.45
CA LEU A 48 -1.93 9.18 6.88
C LEU A 48 -1.72 7.90 6.06
N LEU A 49 -0.64 7.81 5.29
CA LEU A 49 -0.32 6.59 4.54
C LEU A 49 0.03 5.44 5.47
N SER A 50 0.76 5.69 6.55
CA SER A 50 1.09 4.67 7.55
C SER A 50 -0.17 4.14 8.22
N ASN A 51 -1.07 5.03 8.64
CA ASN A 51 -2.37 4.66 9.16
C ASN A 51 -3.19 3.86 8.15
N PHE A 52 -3.20 4.25 6.87
CA PHE A 52 -3.85 3.49 5.81
C PHE A 52 -3.31 2.06 5.70
N ILE A 53 -1.99 1.91 5.70
CA ILE A 53 -1.31 0.61 5.58
C ILE A 53 -1.62 -0.28 6.80
N GLU A 54 -1.46 0.25 8.02
CA GLU A 54 -1.66 -0.47 9.28
C GLU A 54 -3.12 -0.89 9.48
N ASN A 55 -4.06 -0.09 8.98
CA ASN A 55 -5.47 -0.42 8.98
C ASN A 55 -5.88 -1.18 7.72
N SER A 56 -4.95 -1.74 6.94
CA SER A 56 -5.23 -2.55 5.76
C SER A 56 -4.62 -3.95 5.86
N GLU A 57 -5.16 -4.89 5.09
CA GLU A 57 -4.58 -6.22 4.96
C GLU A 57 -3.45 -6.30 3.91
N LEU A 58 -3.05 -5.17 3.33
CA LEU A 58 -2.13 -5.08 2.20
C LEU A 58 -0.72 -5.60 2.54
N PHE A 59 -0.25 -5.30 3.75
CA PHE A 59 1.12 -5.57 4.24
C PHE A 59 1.09 -6.22 5.63
N THR A 60 0.35 -7.32 5.78
CA THR A 60 0.24 -8.03 7.07
C THR A 60 1.24 -9.19 7.16
N GLU A 61 1.81 -9.42 8.36
CA GLU A 61 2.91 -10.38 8.61
C GLU A 61 2.62 -11.85 8.24
N HIS A 62 1.36 -12.24 7.98
CA HIS A 62 0.97 -13.65 7.88
C HIS A 62 0.41 -14.11 6.55
N VAL A 63 0.52 -13.32 5.48
CA VAL A 63 0.16 -13.85 4.16
C VAL A 63 1.04 -13.24 3.07
N ASP A 64 2.20 -13.85 2.83
CA ASP A 64 3.00 -13.65 1.61
C ASP A 64 2.16 -13.78 0.33
N LYS A 65 1.04 -14.52 0.39
CA LYS A 65 0.08 -14.65 -0.70
C LYS A 65 -0.77 -13.40 -0.94
N LYS A 66 -1.04 -12.54 0.06
CA LYS A 66 -1.94 -11.38 -0.11
C LYS A 66 -1.31 -10.32 -0.99
N LEU A 67 -0.04 -9.98 -0.75
CA LEU A 67 0.69 -9.05 -1.62
C LEU A 67 0.69 -9.55 -3.07
N LEU A 68 1.02 -10.83 -3.29
CA LEU A 68 1.02 -11.43 -4.61
C LEU A 68 -0.37 -11.40 -5.26
N VAL A 69 -1.41 -11.84 -4.53
CA VAL A 69 -2.81 -11.80 -5.00
C VAL A 69 -3.23 -10.39 -5.41
N VAL A 70 -2.86 -9.36 -4.66
CA VAL A 70 -3.17 -7.96 -5.03
C VAL A 70 -2.36 -7.54 -6.24
N SER A 71 -1.07 -7.86 -6.28
CA SER A 71 -0.18 -7.48 -7.38
C SER A 71 -0.53 -8.14 -8.72
N GLU A 72 -1.17 -9.31 -8.68
CA GLU A 72 -1.58 -10.07 -9.87
C GLU A 72 -2.99 -9.73 -10.35
N LYS A 73 -3.72 -8.90 -9.61
CA LYS A 73 -5.01 -8.38 -10.04
C LYS A 73 -4.83 -6.98 -10.62
N GLU A 74 -5.31 -6.75 -11.82
CA GLU A 74 -5.16 -5.47 -12.53
C GLU A 74 -5.53 -4.28 -11.64
N ILE A 75 -6.74 -4.30 -11.06
CA ILE A 75 -7.25 -3.24 -10.18
C ILE A 75 -6.40 -3.10 -8.90
N GLY A 76 -6.02 -4.23 -8.29
CA GLY A 76 -5.21 -4.23 -7.07
C GLY A 76 -3.80 -3.67 -7.30
N SER A 77 -3.21 -4.01 -8.45
CA SER A 77 -1.86 -3.61 -8.85
C SER A 77 -1.72 -2.09 -8.94
N TYR A 78 -2.73 -1.39 -9.46
CA TYR A 78 -2.72 0.07 -9.54
C TYR A 78 -2.65 0.75 -8.17
N LEU A 79 -3.39 0.25 -7.18
CA LEU A 79 -3.32 0.80 -5.82
C LEU A 79 -1.95 0.54 -5.17
N LEU A 80 -1.41 -0.68 -5.33
CA LEU A 80 -0.07 -1.00 -4.85
C LEU A 80 0.98 -0.06 -5.46
N GLU A 81 0.91 0.19 -6.76
CA GLU A 81 1.81 1.14 -7.40
C GLU A 81 1.72 2.55 -6.79
N GLN A 82 0.51 3.05 -6.52
CA GLN A 82 0.35 4.37 -5.89
C GLN A 82 0.89 4.41 -4.48
N VAL A 83 0.64 3.37 -3.68
CA VAL A 83 1.18 3.28 -2.32
C VAL A 83 2.71 3.32 -2.36
N LEU A 84 3.35 2.52 -3.21
CA LEU A 84 4.82 2.45 -3.32
C LEU A 84 5.50 3.77 -3.70
N ILE A 85 4.81 4.66 -4.43
CA ILE A 85 5.36 5.99 -4.79
C ILE A 85 5.27 6.97 -3.63
N THR A 86 4.25 6.80 -2.78
CA THR A 86 3.93 7.75 -1.70
C THR A 86 4.63 7.39 -0.39
N LEU A 87 5.22 6.21 -0.28
CA LEU A 87 5.99 5.79 0.89
C LEU A 87 7.17 6.75 1.18
N SER A 88 7.36 7.06 2.46
CA SER A 88 8.62 7.62 2.95
C SER A 88 9.75 6.59 2.83
N ASP A 89 10.99 7.06 2.88
CA ASP A 89 12.16 6.21 2.65
C ASP A 89 12.26 5.07 3.68
N ASP A 90 12.04 5.36 4.96
CA ASP A 90 12.07 4.37 6.04
C ASP A 90 10.97 3.31 5.88
N ARG A 91 9.75 3.75 5.54
CA ARG A 91 8.61 2.84 5.34
C ARG A 91 8.77 2.02 4.07
N PHE A 92 9.40 2.56 3.03
CA PHE A 92 9.73 1.80 1.84
C PHE A 92 10.72 0.67 2.15
N GLU A 93 11.79 0.95 2.90
CA GLU A 93 12.78 -0.07 3.29
C GLU A 93 12.14 -1.19 4.13
N GLU A 94 11.31 -0.83 5.11
CA GLU A 94 10.56 -1.78 5.93
C GLU A 94 9.66 -2.68 5.08
N ILE A 95 8.78 -2.09 4.26
CA ILE A 95 7.85 -2.82 3.41
C ILE A 95 8.58 -3.69 2.39
N PHE A 96 9.67 -3.19 1.80
CA PHE A 96 10.49 -3.97 0.88
C PHE A 96 11.06 -5.22 1.57
N SER A 97 11.73 -5.02 2.71
CA SER A 97 12.42 -6.07 3.44
C SER A 97 11.46 -7.14 3.97
N LEU A 98 10.28 -6.74 4.45
CA LEU A 98 9.29 -7.65 5.02
C LEU A 98 8.43 -8.36 3.97
N HIS A 99 8.03 -7.65 2.89
CA HIS A 99 6.99 -8.16 2.00
C HIS A 99 7.45 -8.45 0.57
N PHE A 100 8.41 -7.70 0.02
CA PHE A 100 8.82 -7.88 -1.39
C PHE A 100 10.06 -8.77 -1.55
N LYS A 101 10.97 -8.74 -0.57
CA LYS A 101 12.19 -9.55 -0.59
C LYS A 101 11.85 -11.04 -0.74
N GLY A 102 12.51 -11.71 -1.68
CA GLY A 102 12.26 -13.12 -2.01
C GLY A 102 11.10 -13.38 -2.99
N LYS A 103 10.34 -12.35 -3.40
CA LYS A 103 9.20 -12.48 -4.33
C LYS A 103 9.43 -11.83 -5.71
N LEU A 104 10.56 -11.14 -5.88
CA LEU A 104 10.84 -10.32 -7.07
C LEU A 104 10.80 -11.12 -8.38
N LEU A 105 11.39 -12.33 -8.38
CA LEU A 105 11.39 -13.19 -9.57
C LEU A 105 9.96 -13.63 -9.97
N HIS A 106 9.14 -14.01 -8.99
CA HIS A 106 7.74 -14.37 -9.22
C HIS A 106 6.98 -13.20 -9.86
N MET A 107 7.12 -12.00 -9.29
CA MET A 107 6.50 -10.79 -9.81
C MET A 107 6.99 -10.45 -11.22
N ALA A 108 8.27 -10.65 -11.53
CA ALA A 108 8.83 -10.41 -12.86
C ALA A 108 8.20 -11.29 -13.96
N THR A 109 7.79 -12.52 -13.60
CA THR A 109 7.14 -13.46 -14.54
C THR A 109 5.62 -13.26 -14.66
N SER A 110 5.02 -12.44 -13.80
CA SER A 110 3.58 -12.19 -13.80
C SER A 110 3.20 -11.17 -14.89
N PRO A 111 2.16 -11.42 -15.73
CA PRO A 111 1.68 -10.47 -16.72
C PRO A 111 1.23 -9.11 -16.15
N ILE A 112 0.83 -9.07 -14.87
CA ILE A 112 0.35 -7.88 -14.19
C ILE A 112 1.33 -7.47 -13.07
N GLY A 113 1.78 -8.43 -12.26
CA GLY A 113 2.66 -8.16 -11.11
C GLY A 113 3.99 -7.52 -11.50
N ASN A 114 4.45 -7.70 -12.75
CA ASN A 114 5.66 -7.05 -13.25
C ASN A 114 5.55 -5.51 -13.22
N PHE A 115 4.36 -4.92 -13.36
CA PHE A 115 4.19 -3.46 -13.28
C PHE A 115 4.41 -2.94 -11.85
N VAL A 116 3.93 -3.68 -10.84
CA VAL A 116 4.22 -3.37 -9.44
C VAL A 116 5.72 -3.49 -9.16
N LEU A 117 6.39 -4.52 -9.72
CA LEU A 117 7.84 -4.66 -9.60
C LEU A 117 8.59 -3.51 -10.29
N GLN A 118 8.21 -3.14 -11.51
CA GLN A 118 8.80 -1.99 -12.21
C GLN A 118 8.64 -0.71 -11.38
N ARG A 119 7.49 -0.55 -10.72
CA ARG A 119 7.25 0.58 -9.82
C ARG A 119 8.13 0.53 -8.59
N LEU A 120 8.22 -0.63 -7.94
CA LEU A 120 9.11 -0.86 -6.80
C LEU A 120 10.55 -0.47 -7.13
N ILE A 121 11.06 -0.90 -8.29
CA ILE A 121 12.42 -0.57 -8.76
C ILE A 121 12.56 0.93 -9.00
N LYS A 122 11.60 1.58 -9.66
CA LYS A 122 11.61 3.05 -9.86
C LYS A 122 11.55 3.83 -8.55
N SER A 123 10.87 3.28 -7.55
CA SER A 123 10.76 3.84 -6.20
C SER A 123 11.89 3.41 -5.27
N SER A 124 12.91 2.69 -5.74
CA SER A 124 14.06 2.35 -4.90
C SER A 124 14.88 3.60 -4.55
N ARG A 125 15.45 3.61 -3.35
CA ARG A 125 16.32 4.69 -2.84
C ARG A 125 17.80 4.33 -2.89
N ASN A 126 18.11 3.03 -2.95
CA ASN A 126 19.48 2.57 -3.01
C ASN A 126 19.64 1.28 -3.85
N LYS A 127 20.89 1.02 -4.27
CA LYS A 127 21.23 -0.15 -5.10
C LYS A 127 20.98 -1.50 -4.41
N LYS A 128 21.00 -1.56 -3.08
CA LYS A 128 20.76 -2.82 -2.35
C LYS A 128 19.30 -3.26 -2.44
N GLN A 129 18.36 -2.33 -2.56
CA GLN A 129 16.92 -2.59 -2.76
C GLN A 129 16.58 -3.09 -4.17
N VAL A 130 17.48 -2.93 -5.15
CA VAL A 130 17.28 -3.34 -6.56
C VAL A 130 18.15 -4.52 -6.95
N ALA A 131 19.04 -4.99 -6.05
CA ALA A 131 19.83 -6.18 -6.29
C ALA A 131 18.90 -7.41 -6.19
N ILE A 132 18.45 -7.88 -7.35
CA ILE A 132 17.67 -9.12 -7.55
C ILE A 132 18.62 -10.31 -7.52
#